data_AF-A0AAD9VZG8-F1
#
_entry.id   AF-A0AAD9VZG8-F1
#
_cell.length_a   1.000
_cell.length_b   1.000
_cell.length_c   1.000
_cell.angle_alpha   90.00
_cell.angle_beta   90.00
_cell.angle_gamma   90.00
#
_symmetry.space_group_name_H-M   'P 1'
#
loop_
_entity.id
_entity.type
_entity.pdbx_description
1 polymer ?
#
loop_
_entity_poly.entity_id
_entity_poly.type
_entity_poly.pdbx_seq_one_letter_code
_entity_poly.pdbx_strand_id
1 'polypeptide(L)'
;MKLFTVSAILFAAGTQACALYQLCHCTNADGTPDDVATVTACYEQSEPHKEMIGVSGFEECHFTGSAQSGFLRLEENGLSNCKFREACTAAGATGEDSNCSGKMH
;
A
#
# COMPACT_ATOMS: atom_id res chain seq x y z
N MET A 1 -23.97 6.51 -35.41
CA MET A 1 -23.09 5.63 -34.62
C MET A 1 -22.29 6.48 -33.65
N LYS A 2 -22.30 6.08 -32.37
CA LYS A 2 -21.26 6.21 -31.33
C LYS A 2 -20.33 7.43 -31.35
N LEU A 3 -20.36 8.16 -30.24
CA LEU A 3 -19.14 8.66 -29.59
C LEU A 3 -19.30 8.45 -28.07
N PHE A 4 -18.82 7.31 -27.57
CA PHE A 4 -18.59 7.14 -26.14
C PHE A 4 -17.25 7.82 -25.84
N THR A 5 -17.30 9.02 -25.25
CA THR A 5 -16.14 9.66 -24.65
C THR A 5 -15.71 8.85 -23.42
N VAL A 6 -14.71 7.99 -23.60
CA VAL A 6 -13.99 7.37 -22.50
C VAL A 6 -13.02 8.43 -21.97
N SER A 7 -13.41 9.15 -20.92
CA SER A 7 -12.46 9.94 -20.13
C SER A 7 -11.53 8.97 -19.40
N ALA A 8 -10.34 8.76 -19.95
CA ALA A 8 -9.24 8.15 -19.21
C ALA A 8 -8.79 9.17 -18.15
N ILE A 9 -9.17 8.95 -16.90
CA ILE A 9 -8.61 9.67 -15.76
C ILE A 9 -7.15 9.24 -15.67
N LEU A 10 -6.26 10.08 -16.19
CA LEU A 10 -4.83 9.97 -15.95
C LEU A 10 -4.60 10.35 -14.49
N PHE A 11 -4.55 9.35 -13.62
CA PHE A 11 -4.12 9.53 -12.23
C PHE A 11 -2.70 10.09 -12.26
N ALA A 12 -2.55 11.32 -11.77
CA ALA A 12 -1.25 11.93 -11.56
C ALA A 12 -0.59 11.19 -10.39
N ALA A 13 0.06 10.06 -10.69
CA ALA A 13 0.88 9.37 -9.71
C ALA A 13 1.98 10.34 -9.27
N GLY A 14 1.80 10.98 -8.12
CA GLY A 14 2.86 11.71 -7.45
C GLY A 14 4.09 10.82 -7.42
N THR A 15 5.21 11.29 -7.95
CA THR A 15 6.47 10.55 -7.99
C THR A 15 7.06 10.50 -6.59
N GLN A 16 6.38 9.82 -5.67
CA GLN A 16 6.98 9.40 -4.41
C GLN A 16 7.97 8.30 -4.77
N ALA A 17 9.26 8.53 -4.53
CA ALA A 17 10.26 7.49 -4.71
C ALA A 17 9.88 6.29 -3.82
N CYS A 18 9.74 5.12 -4.44
CA CYS A 18 9.32 3.92 -3.73
C CYS A 18 10.29 3.61 -2.59
N ALA A 19 9.75 3.31 -1.42
CA ALA A 19 10.52 2.90 -0.24
C ALA A 19 9.78 1.80 0.51
N LEU A 20 10.52 1.15 1.41
CA LEU A 20 9.99 0.11 2.29
C LEU A 20 9.55 0.72 3.62
N TYR A 21 8.44 0.23 4.15
CA TYR A 21 7.79 0.71 5.37
C TYR A 21 7.33 -0.45 6.25
N GLN A 22 7.19 -0.19 7.54
CA GLN A 22 6.62 -1.17 8.47
C GLN A 22 5.10 -1.23 8.39
N LEU A 23 4.46 -0.10 8.17
CA LEU A 23 3.01 0.04 8.25
C LEU A 23 2.50 0.68 6.97
N CYS A 24 1.42 0.14 6.42
CA CYS A 24 0.70 0.74 5.29
C CYS A 24 -0.80 0.49 5.41
N HIS A 25 -1.59 1.48 5.00
CA HIS A 25 -3.03 1.34 4.78
C HIS A 25 -3.47 2.08 3.51
N CYS A 26 -4.61 1.67 2.96
CA CYS A 26 -5.26 2.34 1.84
C CYS A 26 -6.11 3.51 2.33
N THR A 27 -6.25 4.53 1.48
CA THR A 27 -7.07 5.70 1.79
C THR A 27 -8.14 5.93 0.74
N ASN A 28 -9.21 6.61 1.14
CA ASN A 28 -10.22 7.18 0.26
C ASN A 28 -9.76 8.54 -0.29
N ALA A 29 -10.48 9.07 -1.27
CA ALA A 29 -10.20 10.38 -1.87
C ALA A 29 -10.27 11.55 -0.87
N ASP A 30 -11.00 11.39 0.24
CA ASP A 30 -11.08 12.37 1.34
C ASP A 30 -9.95 12.19 2.38
N GLY A 31 -9.04 11.24 2.16
CA GLY A 31 -7.92 10.92 3.05
C GLY A 31 -8.28 10.02 4.23
N THR A 32 -9.54 9.56 4.34
CA THR A 32 -9.94 8.61 5.39
C THR A 32 -9.42 7.20 5.08
N PRO A 33 -9.14 6.35 6.10
CA PRO A 33 -8.74 4.96 5.87
C PRO A 33 -9.84 4.16 5.14
N ASP A 34 -9.41 3.24 4.28
CA ASP A 34 -10.27 2.24 3.63
C ASP A 34 -9.86 0.83 4.09
N ASP A 35 -10.52 0.32 5.12
CA ASP A 35 -10.19 -0.97 5.75
C ASP A 35 -10.36 -2.14 4.78
N VAL A 36 -11.42 -2.14 3.96
CA VAL A 36 -11.71 -3.22 3.00
C VAL A 36 -10.63 -3.30 1.94
N ALA A 37 -10.22 -2.15 1.40
CA ALA A 37 -9.12 -2.10 0.46
C ALA A 37 -7.78 -2.46 1.14
N THR A 38 -7.58 -2.03 2.40
CA THR A 38 -6.35 -2.31 3.15
C THR A 38 -6.14 -3.80 3.39
N VAL A 39 -7.19 -4.51 3.83
CA VAL A 39 -7.15 -5.96 4.01
C VAL A 39 -6.77 -6.66 2.70
N THR A 40 -7.46 -6.29 1.61
CA THR A 40 -7.19 -6.86 0.28
C THR A 40 -5.75 -6.60 -0.16
N ALA A 41 -5.31 -5.34 -0.07
CA ALA A 41 -3.97 -4.92 -0.45
C ALA A 41 -2.87 -5.60 0.37
N CYS A 42 -3.11 -5.82 1.68
CA CYS A 42 -2.20 -6.54 2.56
C CYS A 42 -2.08 -8.00 2.17
N TYR A 43 -3.17 -8.68 1.77
CA TYR A 43 -3.09 -10.08 1.32
C TYR A 43 -2.37 -10.26 -0.02
N GLU A 44 -2.42 -9.26 -0.90
CA GLU A 44 -1.71 -9.27 -2.20
C GLU A 44 -0.19 -9.06 -2.06
N GLN A 45 0.28 -8.55 -0.92
CA GLN A 45 1.71 -8.39 -0.65
C GLN A 45 2.41 -9.76 -0.61
N SER A 46 3.62 -9.89 -1.18
CA SER A 46 4.37 -11.16 -1.22
C SER A 46 5.21 -11.42 0.04
N GLU A 47 5.33 -10.42 0.91
CA GLU A 47 6.20 -10.42 2.08
C GLU A 47 5.74 -11.48 3.09
N PRO A 48 6.63 -12.37 3.56
CA PRO A 48 6.25 -13.49 4.43
C PRO A 48 5.91 -13.05 5.87
N HIS A 49 6.40 -11.87 6.28
CA HIS A 49 6.28 -11.37 7.65
C HIS A 49 5.36 -10.17 7.72
N LYS A 50 4.07 -10.38 7.40
CA LYS A 50 3.04 -9.35 7.49
C LYS A 50 1.82 -9.86 8.23
N GLU A 51 1.15 -8.96 8.93
CA GLU A 51 -0.12 -9.22 9.61
C GLU A 51 -1.04 -8.01 9.48
N MET A 52 -2.34 -8.25 9.58
CA MET A 52 -3.32 -7.17 9.75
C MET A 52 -3.39 -6.79 11.24
N ILE A 53 -3.27 -5.51 11.54
CA ILE A 53 -3.46 -4.96 12.89
C ILE A 53 -4.52 -3.86 12.89
N GLY A 54 -5.23 -3.71 13.99
CA GLY A 54 -6.12 -2.58 14.22
C GLY A 54 -5.43 -1.51 15.05
N VAL A 55 -5.14 -0.34 14.47
CA VAL A 55 -4.48 0.78 15.16
C VAL A 55 -5.35 2.02 15.03
N SER A 56 -5.58 2.71 16.16
CA SER A 56 -6.33 3.98 16.19
C SER A 56 -7.73 3.94 15.55
N GLY A 57 -8.37 2.76 15.50
CA GLY A 57 -9.74 2.59 15.03
C GLY A 57 -9.89 2.24 13.54
N PHE A 58 -8.80 1.93 12.84
CA PHE A 58 -8.79 1.45 11.46
C PHE A 58 -7.79 0.30 11.29
N GLU A 59 -7.84 -0.39 10.15
CA GLU A 59 -6.97 -1.53 9.86
C GLU A 59 -5.68 -1.09 9.13
N GLU A 60 -4.54 -1.66 9.52
CA GLU A 60 -3.25 -1.45 8.88
C GLU A 60 -2.57 -2.79 8.59
N CYS A 61 -1.84 -2.84 7.47
CA CYS A 61 -0.91 -3.92 7.18
C CYS A 61 0.41 -3.62 7.89
N HIS A 62 0.86 -4.54 8.74
CA HIS A 62 2.08 -4.41 9.53
C HIS A 62 3.09 -5.48 9.12
N PHE A 63 4.24 -5.04 8.65
CA PHE A 63 5.39 -5.91 8.46
C PHE A 63 6.13 -6.14 9.79
N THR A 64 6.08 -7.38 10.26
CA THR A 64 6.67 -7.84 11.53
C THR A 64 8.07 -8.41 11.37
N GLY A 65 8.57 -8.48 10.14
CA GLY A 65 9.91 -8.95 9.87
C GLY A 65 10.95 -8.04 10.50
N SER A 66 12.06 -8.63 10.94
CA SER A 66 13.21 -7.82 11.34
C SER A 66 13.82 -7.17 10.10
N ALA A 67 14.12 -5.87 10.17
CA ALA A 67 15.03 -5.22 9.23
C ALA A 67 16.45 -5.80 9.41
N GLN A 68 16.66 -7.06 9.02
CA GLN A 68 17.94 -7.71 9.16
C GLN A 68 18.86 -7.26 8.02
N SER A 69 19.65 -6.24 8.33
CA SER A 69 20.84 -5.88 7.57
C SER A 69 21.86 -7.03 7.67
N GLY A 70 21.77 -8.01 6.76
CA GLY A 70 22.65 -9.19 6.72
C GLY A 70 23.06 -9.60 5.29
N PHE A 71 24.22 -10.24 5.17
CA PHE A 71 25.02 -10.45 3.95
C PHE A 71 24.32 -11.11 2.75
N LEU A 72 23.21 -11.85 2.94
CA LEU A 72 22.54 -12.61 1.87
C LEU A 72 21.25 -11.96 1.30
N ARG A 73 20.78 -10.82 1.83
CA ARG A 73 19.83 -9.84 1.24
C ARG A 73 18.76 -10.35 0.24
N LEU A 74 18.00 -11.41 0.54
CA LEU A 74 17.04 -11.97 -0.43
C LEU A 74 15.55 -11.78 -0.06
N GLU A 75 15.23 -11.20 1.10
CA GLU A 75 13.84 -10.94 1.50
C GLU A 75 13.55 -9.42 1.47
N GLU A 76 12.38 -9.05 0.94
CA GLU A 76 11.88 -7.67 1.03
C GLU A 76 11.66 -7.35 2.52
N ASN A 77 12.49 -6.45 3.05
CA ASN A 77 12.50 -6.05 4.45
C ASN A 77 11.46 -4.95 4.73
N GLY A 78 10.22 -5.14 4.29
CA GLY A 78 9.14 -4.17 4.51
C GLY A 78 8.13 -4.11 3.38
N LEU A 79 7.09 -3.30 3.59
CA LEU A 79 6.03 -3.03 2.64
C LEU A 79 6.47 -1.94 1.67
N SER A 80 6.51 -2.24 0.37
CA SER A 80 6.76 -1.22 -0.65
C SER A 80 5.54 -0.34 -0.84
N ASN A 81 5.63 0.96 -0.56
CA ASN A 81 4.50 1.89 -0.73
C ASN A 81 3.99 1.93 -2.18
N CYS A 82 4.86 1.71 -3.17
CA CYS A 82 4.44 1.67 -4.58
C CYS A 82 3.62 0.40 -4.90
N LYS A 83 4.07 -0.77 -4.46
CA LYS A 83 3.31 -2.02 -4.62
C LYS A 83 2.01 -1.97 -3.82
N PHE A 84 2.06 -1.39 -2.62
CA PHE A 84 0.90 -1.23 -1.77
C PHE A 84 -0.13 -0.29 -2.39
N ARG A 85 0.29 0.84 -2.97
CA ARG A 85 -0.57 1.74 -3.74
C ARG A 85 -1.24 1.02 -4.91
N GLU A 86 -0.48 0.27 -5.71
CA GLU A 86 -1.03 -0.50 -6.83
C GLU A 86 -2.10 -1.49 -6.35
N ALA A 87 -1.84 -2.18 -5.24
CA ALA A 87 -2.80 -3.10 -4.63
C ALA A 87 -4.04 -2.38 -4.07
N CYS A 88 -3.88 -1.20 -3.46
CA CYS A 88 -5.01 -0.37 -3.01
C CYS A 88 -5.89 0.06 -4.19
N THR A 89 -5.31 0.53 -5.29
CA THR A 89 -6.06 0.91 -6.49
C THR A 89 -6.77 -0.30 -7.10
N ALA A 90 -6.11 -1.47 -7.14
CA ALA A 90 -6.72 -2.70 -7.63
C ALA A 90 -7.88 -3.18 -6.73
N ALA A 91 -7.79 -2.95 -5.42
CA ALA A 91 -8.83 -3.25 -4.45
C ALA A 91 -10.01 -2.26 -4.45
N GLY A 92 -9.90 -1.14 -5.19
CA GLY A 92 -10.96 -0.16 -5.35
C GLY A 92 -10.87 1.06 -4.42
N ALA A 93 -9.74 1.24 -3.71
CA ALA A 93 -9.50 2.45 -2.93
C ALA A 93 -9.56 3.69 -3.84
N THR A 94 -10.22 4.74 -3.35
CA THR A 94 -10.42 5.99 -4.12
C THR A 94 -9.33 7.03 -3.90
N GLY A 95 -8.46 6.83 -2.90
CA GLY A 95 -7.30 7.66 -2.64
C GLY A 95 -6.21 7.49 -3.71
N GLU A 96 -5.43 8.55 -3.92
CA GLU A 96 -4.37 8.57 -4.93
C GLU A 96 -3.11 7.80 -4.52
N ASP A 97 -2.94 7.52 -3.22
CA ASP A 97 -1.79 6.79 -2.68
C ASP A 97 -2.15 5.92 -1.47
N SER A 98 -1.23 5.01 -1.14
CA SER A 98 -1.17 4.36 0.17
C SER A 98 -0.57 5.30 1.21
N ASN A 99 -1.04 5.20 2.44
CA ASN A 99 -0.45 5.90 3.57
C ASN A 99 0.45 4.92 4.33
N CYS A 100 1.76 5.13 4.26
CA CYS A 100 2.76 4.27 4.88
C CYS A 100 3.63 5.01 5.89
N SER A 101 3.97 4.33 6.99
CA SER A 101 4.78 4.86 8.08
C SER A 101 5.80 3.85 8.61
N GLY A 102 6.74 4.30 9.45
CA GLY A 102 7.85 3.46 9.91
C GLY A 102 8.81 3.09 8.76
N LYS A 103 9.32 4.09 8.04
CA LYS A 103 10.23 3.90 6.91
C LYS A 103 11.44 3.04 7.29
N MET A 104 11.72 2.03 6.48
CA MET A 104 12.79 1.06 6.68
C MET A 104 14.01 1.44 5.81
N HIS A 105 15.21 1.14 6.32
CA HIS A 105 16.51 1.53 5.73
C HIS A 105 17.12 0.45 4.84
#